data_AF-A0A2D6RK75-F1
#
_entry.id   AF-A0A2D6RK75-F1
#
_cell.length_a   1.000
_cell.length_b   1.000
_cell.length_c   1.000
_cell.angle_alpha   90.00
_cell.angle_beta   90.00
_cell.angle_gamma   90.00
#
_symmetry.space_group_name_H-M   'P 1'
#
loop_
_entity.id
_entity.type
_entity.pdbx_description
1 polymer ?
#
loop_
_entity_poly.entity_id
_entity_poly.type
_entity_poly.pdbx_seq_one_letter_code
_entity_poly.pdbx_strand_id
1 'polypeptide(L)'
;MVDLGGILGLGTFILFILFLGGIVWLYYWLKGSKLAGWARTGVSAVDTESKQLASAGKSLTEAKDSTDSDKKTSKLEQSKKRLTKVQSELDEDEQTTNLTVQKAGSIVKELKNKVTELDSLEQTDAVKFAKNKTTGDFQTLDRLMSKLKAKQGENSEIIKETKGKISTLLSNINTNTSKEAIQNAINAEKEIEDLHQQRLQINNDIKTLVTQITSLQKEITSTIDNAKPT
;
A
#
# COMPACT_ATOMS: atom_id res chain seq x y z
N MET A 1 7.01 43.35 41.89
CA MET A 1 7.54 43.24 40.52
C MET A 1 7.76 41.76 40.26
N VAL A 2 6.90 41.14 39.46
CA VAL A 2 7.05 39.72 39.10
C VAL A 2 8.00 39.63 37.92
N ASP A 3 9.01 38.80 38.07
CA ASP A 3 10.12 38.58 37.15
C ASP A 3 9.63 38.02 35.80
N LEU A 4 9.76 38.79 34.72
CA LEU A 4 9.37 38.42 33.36
C LEU A 4 10.43 37.54 32.64
N GLY A 5 11.57 37.25 33.28
CA GLY A 5 12.67 36.48 32.65
C GLY A 5 12.40 34.98 32.47
N GLY A 6 11.51 34.39 33.29
CA GLY A 6 11.28 32.93 33.31
C GLY A 6 10.34 32.40 32.22
N ILE A 7 9.43 33.23 31.70
CA ILE A 7 8.37 32.77 30.78
C ILE A 7 8.86 32.73 29.32
N LEU A 8 9.77 33.64 28.94
CA LEU A 8 10.36 33.67 27.59
C LEU A 8 11.36 32.53 27.35
N GLY A 9 12.02 32.02 28.41
CA GLY A 9 12.92 30.87 28.32
C GLY A 9 12.19 29.53 28.19
N LEU A 10 11.02 29.37 28.81
CA LEU A 10 10.22 28.14 28.74
C LEU A 10 9.51 27.99 27.39
N GLY A 11 9.00 29.07 26.80
CA GLY A 11 8.35 29.03 25.48
C GLY A 11 9.32 28.64 24.36
N THR A 12 10.54 29.16 24.39
CA THR A 12 11.59 28.85 23.41
C THR A 12 12.17 27.45 23.61
N PHE A 13 12.30 26.99 24.85
CA PHE A 13 12.75 25.63 25.17
C PHE A 13 11.72 24.55 24.80
N ILE A 14 10.42 24.82 24.97
CA ILE A 14 9.35 23.92 24.51
C ILE A 14 9.28 23.88 22.98
N LEU A 15 9.43 25.01 22.30
CA LEU A 15 9.54 25.06 20.83
C LEU A 15 10.78 24.31 20.33
N PHE A 16 11.91 24.39 21.05
CA PHE A 16 13.14 23.66 20.72
C PHE A 16 13.01 22.14 20.96
N ILE A 17 12.31 21.70 22.00
CA ILE A 17 12.00 20.28 22.24
C ILE A 17 10.98 19.75 21.22
N LEU A 18 10.01 20.56 20.79
CA LEU A 18 9.07 20.18 19.72
C LEU A 18 9.78 20.13 18.35
N PHE A 19 10.75 21.01 18.11
CA PHE A 19 11.57 21.03 16.90
C PHE A 19 12.53 19.84 16.85
N LEU A 20 13.22 19.53 17.95
CA LEU A 20 14.06 18.33 18.06
C LEU A 20 13.25 17.04 18.12
N GLY A 21 12.08 17.03 18.76
CA GLY A 21 11.16 15.90 18.75
C GLY A 21 10.59 15.63 17.36
N GLY A 22 10.29 16.69 16.59
CA GLY A 22 9.92 16.62 15.18
C GLY A 22 11.05 16.12 14.30
N ILE A 23 12.29 16.57 14.50
CA ILE A 23 13.47 16.13 13.73
C ILE A 23 13.89 14.71 14.09
N VAL A 24 13.81 14.29 15.36
CA VAL A 24 14.09 12.91 15.80
C VAL A 24 12.98 11.97 15.33
N TRP A 25 11.72 12.40 15.35
CA TRP A 25 10.61 11.65 14.74
C TRP A 25 10.82 11.50 13.23
N LEU A 26 11.19 12.59 12.54
CA LEU A 26 11.52 12.58 11.10
C LEU A 26 12.76 11.75 10.79
N TYR A 27 13.78 11.73 11.65
CA TYR A 27 15.01 10.97 11.50
C TYR A 27 14.78 9.46 11.69
N TYR A 28 13.96 9.06 12.67
CA TYR A 28 13.49 7.68 12.81
C TYR A 28 12.54 7.26 11.67
N TRP A 29 11.79 8.21 11.10
CA TRP A 29 10.92 8.01 9.93
C TRP A 29 11.70 7.88 8.61
N LEU A 30 12.79 8.64 8.46
CA LEU A 30 13.74 8.62 7.33
C LEU A 30 14.63 7.36 7.34
N LYS A 31 15.04 6.87 8.51
CA LYS A 31 15.84 5.63 8.64
C LYS A 31 15.00 4.35 8.58
N GLY A 32 13.71 4.41 8.91
CA GLY A 32 12.80 3.28 8.85
C GLY A 32 11.68 3.53 7.86
N SER A 33 11.95 3.48 6.56
CA SER A 33 10.93 3.68 5.52
C SER A 33 9.83 2.62 5.65
N LYS A 34 8.78 2.92 6.44
CA LYS A 34 7.58 2.09 6.62
C LYS A 34 6.90 1.79 5.28
N LEU A 35 7.13 2.64 4.27
CA LEU A 35 6.73 2.42 2.87
C LEU A 35 7.52 1.29 2.17
N ALA A 36 8.83 1.15 2.45
CA ALA A 36 9.63 0.03 1.92
C ALA A 36 9.34 -1.28 2.67
N GLY A 37 9.03 -1.19 3.97
CA GLY A 37 8.51 -2.32 4.75
C GLY A 37 7.18 -2.84 4.16
N TRP A 38 6.28 -1.93 3.79
CA TRP A 38 5.02 -2.23 3.12
C TRP A 38 5.22 -2.91 1.75
N ALA A 39 6.13 -2.41 0.92
CA ALA A 39 6.47 -3.01 -0.37
C ALA A 39 7.02 -4.46 -0.26
N ARG A 40 7.45 -4.85 0.95
CA ARG A 40 7.89 -6.21 1.26
C ARG A 40 6.75 -7.07 1.79
N THR A 41 5.90 -6.52 2.66
CA THR A 41 4.76 -7.24 3.26
C THR A 41 3.59 -7.44 2.29
N GLY A 42 3.30 -6.46 1.43
CA GLY A 42 2.24 -6.59 0.41
C GLY A 42 2.56 -7.68 -0.62
N VAL A 43 3.82 -7.80 -1.04
CA VAL A 43 4.24 -8.86 -1.98
C VAL A 43 4.12 -10.26 -1.35
N SER A 44 4.37 -10.40 -0.04
CA SER A 44 4.21 -11.69 0.64
C SER A 44 2.74 -12.09 0.86
N ALA A 45 1.84 -11.12 1.02
CA ALA A 45 0.41 -11.39 1.16
C ALA A 45 -0.16 -11.93 -0.16
N VAL A 46 0.16 -11.27 -1.28
CA VAL A 46 -0.29 -11.67 -2.62
C VAL A 46 0.28 -13.04 -3.04
N ASP A 47 1.53 -13.38 -2.69
CA ASP A 47 2.10 -14.72 -2.93
C ASP A 47 1.42 -15.82 -2.08
N THR A 48 0.99 -15.46 -0.87
CA THR A 48 0.22 -16.36 -0.01
C THR A 48 -1.15 -16.65 -0.63
N GLU A 49 -1.83 -15.62 -1.12
CA GLU A 49 -3.11 -15.75 -1.82
C GLU A 49 -2.98 -16.63 -3.08
N SER A 50 -1.94 -16.43 -3.91
CA SER A 50 -1.69 -17.29 -5.09
C SER A 50 -1.64 -18.77 -4.72
N LYS A 51 -0.96 -19.09 -3.62
CA LYS A 51 -0.85 -20.47 -3.13
C LYS A 51 -2.19 -21.00 -2.62
N GLN A 52 -3.01 -20.16 -1.99
CA GLN A 52 -4.34 -20.55 -1.56
C GLN A 52 -5.28 -20.81 -2.75
N LEU A 53 -5.26 -19.95 -3.77
CA LEU A 53 -6.04 -20.10 -4.99
C LEU A 53 -5.66 -21.38 -5.75
N ALA A 54 -4.39 -21.55 -6.12
CA ALA A 54 -3.91 -22.75 -6.79
C ALA A 54 -4.25 -24.05 -6.02
N SER A 55 -4.19 -23.98 -4.69
CA SER A 55 -4.58 -25.10 -3.84
C SER A 55 -6.11 -25.32 -3.85
N ALA A 56 -6.93 -24.27 -3.90
CA ALA A 56 -8.38 -24.37 -4.03
C ALA A 56 -8.76 -25.02 -5.38
N GLY A 57 -8.20 -24.55 -6.50
CA GLY A 57 -8.40 -25.14 -7.82
C GLY A 57 -8.03 -26.63 -7.90
N LYS A 58 -6.91 -27.01 -7.26
CA LYS A 58 -6.53 -28.44 -7.13
C LYS A 58 -7.58 -29.24 -6.35
N SER A 59 -8.08 -28.71 -5.24
CA SER A 59 -9.13 -29.36 -4.45
C SER A 59 -10.43 -29.51 -5.24
N LEU A 60 -10.84 -28.52 -6.04
CA LEU A 60 -12.01 -28.62 -6.91
C LEU A 60 -11.84 -29.69 -7.99
N THR A 61 -10.65 -29.77 -8.60
CA THR A 61 -10.33 -30.79 -9.60
C THR A 61 -10.38 -32.19 -8.99
N GLU A 62 -9.77 -32.38 -7.82
CA GLU A 62 -9.81 -33.66 -7.09
C GLU A 62 -11.24 -34.04 -6.66
N ALA A 63 -12.10 -33.06 -6.34
CA ALA A 63 -13.52 -33.30 -6.03
C ALA A 63 -14.32 -33.72 -7.27
N LYS A 64 -14.01 -33.16 -8.44
CA LYS A 64 -14.65 -33.49 -9.72
C LYS A 64 -14.37 -34.93 -10.14
N ASP A 65 -13.14 -35.36 -9.97
CA ASP A 65 -12.65 -36.66 -10.45
C ASP A 65 -12.90 -37.80 -9.45
N SER A 66 -13.32 -37.48 -8.22
CA SER A 66 -13.59 -38.47 -7.21
C SER A 66 -14.97 -39.13 -7.38
N THR A 67 -14.97 -40.48 -7.38
CA THR A 67 -16.18 -41.31 -7.29
C THR A 67 -16.58 -41.60 -5.84
N ASP A 68 -15.74 -41.25 -4.87
CA ASP A 68 -15.95 -41.42 -3.44
C ASP A 68 -16.62 -40.15 -2.87
N SER A 69 -17.82 -40.31 -2.31
CA SER A 69 -18.62 -39.21 -1.78
C SER A 69 -17.96 -38.50 -0.60
N ASP A 70 -17.27 -39.23 0.27
CA ASP A 70 -16.63 -38.67 1.46
C ASP A 70 -15.37 -37.89 1.07
N LYS A 71 -14.58 -38.47 0.16
CA LYS A 71 -13.42 -37.79 -0.43
C LYS A 71 -13.84 -36.52 -1.17
N LYS A 72 -14.91 -36.58 -1.95
CA LYS A 72 -15.46 -35.42 -2.67
C LYS A 72 -15.88 -34.30 -1.73
N THR A 73 -16.66 -34.62 -0.70
CA THR A 73 -17.12 -33.65 0.31
C THR A 73 -15.94 -33.00 1.04
N SER A 74 -14.95 -33.80 1.44
CA SER A 74 -13.73 -33.31 2.09
C SER A 74 -12.96 -32.32 1.20
N LYS A 75 -12.86 -32.59 -0.10
CA LYS A 75 -12.17 -31.71 -1.06
C LYS A 75 -12.92 -30.40 -1.31
N LEU A 76 -14.24 -30.44 -1.37
CA LEU A 76 -15.07 -29.23 -1.46
C LEU A 76 -14.91 -28.34 -0.22
N GLU A 77 -14.92 -28.91 0.98
CA GLU A 77 -14.67 -28.18 2.23
C GLU A 77 -13.25 -27.59 2.31
N GLN A 78 -12.24 -28.31 1.81
CA GLN A 78 -10.88 -27.78 1.70
C GLN A 78 -10.82 -26.57 0.76
N SER A 79 -11.46 -26.65 -0.42
CA SER A 79 -11.53 -25.53 -1.35
C SER A 79 -12.24 -24.33 -0.73
N LYS A 80 -13.38 -24.57 -0.07
CA LYS A 80 -14.17 -23.54 0.62
C LYS A 80 -13.35 -22.78 1.66
N LYS A 81 -12.63 -23.50 2.54
CA LYS A 81 -11.74 -22.89 3.55
C LYS A 81 -10.67 -22.01 2.92
N ARG A 82 -10.08 -22.44 1.81
CA ARG A 82 -9.03 -21.68 1.09
C ARG A 82 -9.60 -20.42 0.46
N LEU A 83 -10.74 -20.52 -0.22
CA LEU A 83 -11.44 -19.39 -0.82
C LEU A 83 -11.87 -18.35 0.22
N THR A 84 -12.37 -18.79 1.38
CA THR A 84 -12.67 -17.89 2.50
C THR A 84 -11.40 -17.20 3.02
N LYS A 85 -10.27 -17.90 3.09
CA LYS A 85 -8.98 -17.30 3.49
C LYS A 85 -8.52 -16.23 2.49
N VAL A 86 -8.67 -16.49 1.19
CA VAL A 86 -8.36 -15.50 0.14
C VAL A 86 -9.22 -14.24 0.34
N GLN A 87 -10.53 -14.37 0.63
CA GLN A 87 -11.36 -13.19 0.90
C GLN A 87 -10.85 -12.34 2.06
N SER A 88 -10.43 -12.96 3.18
CA SER A 88 -9.85 -12.22 4.30
C SER A 88 -8.52 -11.54 3.95
N GLU A 89 -7.68 -12.21 3.16
CA GLU A 89 -6.40 -11.64 2.71
C GLU A 89 -6.62 -10.44 1.77
N LEU A 90 -7.64 -10.50 0.91
CA LEU A 90 -8.04 -9.38 0.05
C LEU A 90 -8.52 -8.14 0.83
N ASP A 91 -9.19 -8.31 1.98
CA ASP A 91 -9.57 -7.20 2.86
C ASP A 91 -8.35 -6.52 3.50
N GLU A 92 -7.41 -7.33 4.01
CA GLU A 92 -6.17 -6.83 4.61
C GLU A 92 -5.31 -6.08 3.58
N ASP A 93 -5.18 -6.62 2.37
CA ASP A 93 -4.43 -6.02 1.27
C ASP A 93 -5.02 -4.68 0.81
N GLU A 94 -6.34 -4.56 0.75
CA GLU A 94 -7.03 -3.33 0.38
C GLU A 94 -6.76 -2.23 1.42
N GLN A 95 -6.92 -2.53 2.71
CA GLN A 95 -6.62 -1.59 3.80
C GLN A 95 -5.15 -1.17 3.78
N THR A 96 -4.27 -2.14 3.58
CA THR A 96 -2.82 -1.97 3.55
C THR A 96 -2.42 -1.06 2.38
N THR A 97 -2.99 -1.25 1.19
CA THR A 97 -2.77 -0.38 0.03
C THR A 97 -3.28 1.04 0.29
N ASN A 98 -4.50 1.18 0.82
CA ASN A 98 -5.12 2.46 1.13
C ASN A 98 -4.26 3.29 2.10
N LEU A 99 -3.79 2.67 3.18
CA LEU A 99 -2.91 3.31 4.17
C LEU A 99 -1.59 3.78 3.55
N THR A 100 -1.04 3.04 2.60
CA THR A 100 0.21 3.39 1.91
C THR A 100 0.05 4.60 1.02
N VAL A 101 -1.02 4.68 0.23
CA VAL A 101 -1.27 5.86 -0.61
C VAL A 101 -1.58 7.09 0.25
N GLN A 102 -2.34 6.94 1.34
CA GLN A 102 -2.57 8.02 2.30
C GLN A 102 -1.25 8.55 2.88
N LYS A 103 -0.36 7.65 3.32
CA LYS A 103 0.96 8.04 3.84
C LYS A 103 1.81 8.75 2.79
N ALA A 104 1.86 8.23 1.57
CA ALA A 104 2.58 8.87 0.46
C ALA A 104 2.04 10.30 0.22
N GLY A 105 0.72 10.49 0.23
CA GLY A 105 0.09 11.80 0.11
C GLY A 105 0.45 12.77 1.26
N SER A 106 0.52 12.28 2.49
CA SER A 106 0.94 13.10 3.64
C SER A 106 2.39 13.59 3.51
N ILE A 107 3.31 12.75 3.03
CA ILE A 107 4.71 13.15 2.78
C ILE A 107 4.77 14.28 1.77
N VAL A 108 4.06 14.12 0.65
CA VAL A 108 4.02 15.12 -0.42
C VAL A 108 3.60 16.47 0.13
N LYS A 109 2.55 16.48 0.95
CA LYS A 109 2.05 17.69 1.60
C LYS A 109 3.08 18.29 2.56
N GLU A 110 3.74 17.47 3.37
CA GLU A 110 4.78 17.93 4.30
C GLU A 110 5.98 18.54 3.58
N LEU A 111 6.45 17.92 2.50
CA LEU A 111 7.55 18.45 1.69
C LEU A 111 7.18 19.81 1.06
N LYS A 112 5.96 19.94 0.53
CA LYS A 112 5.46 21.21 -0.03
C LYS A 112 5.43 22.32 1.03
N ASN A 113 5.03 21.99 2.26
CA ASN A 113 5.07 22.94 3.37
C ASN A 113 6.51 23.37 3.68
N LYS A 114 7.47 22.43 3.75
CA LYS A 114 8.89 22.75 4.03
C LYS A 114 9.53 23.65 2.96
N VAL A 115 9.16 23.51 1.69
CA VAL A 115 9.63 24.42 0.64
C VAL A 115 8.97 25.79 0.75
N THR A 116 7.71 25.85 1.17
CA THR A 116 7.04 27.12 1.47
C THR A 116 7.70 27.84 2.65
N GLU A 117 8.15 27.10 3.67
CA GLU A 117 8.96 27.64 4.78
C GLU A 117 10.32 28.14 4.29
N LEU A 118 10.99 27.39 3.40
CA LEU A 118 12.26 27.80 2.78
C LEU A 118 12.11 29.11 1.99
N ASP A 119 10.98 29.31 1.31
CA ASP A 119 10.65 30.54 0.58
C ASP A 119 10.52 31.78 1.47
N SER A 120 10.27 31.59 2.77
CA SER A 120 10.19 32.68 3.75
C SER A 120 11.53 33.10 4.34
N LEU A 121 12.60 32.35 4.05
CA LEU A 121 13.96 32.66 4.50
C LEU A 121 14.65 33.67 3.57
N GLU A 122 15.72 34.29 4.08
CA GLU A 122 16.54 35.24 3.33
C GLU A 122 17.07 34.61 2.03
N GLN A 123 16.87 35.29 0.89
CA GLN A 123 17.15 34.72 -0.42
C GLN A 123 18.65 34.69 -0.76
N THR A 124 19.35 33.72 -0.18
CA THR A 124 20.69 33.32 -0.63
C THR A 124 20.62 32.56 -1.95
N ASP A 125 21.74 32.46 -2.67
CA ASP A 125 21.82 31.67 -3.90
C ASP A 125 21.52 30.18 -3.64
N ALA A 126 21.83 29.68 -2.43
CA ALA A 126 21.49 28.33 -2.00
C ALA A 126 19.96 28.12 -1.88
N VAL A 127 19.24 29.09 -1.30
CA VAL A 127 17.78 29.08 -1.21
C VAL A 127 17.13 29.15 -2.59
N LYS A 128 17.64 30.01 -3.48
CA LYS A 128 17.15 30.11 -4.88
C LYS A 128 17.39 28.83 -5.67
N PHE A 129 18.57 28.21 -5.52
CA PHE A 129 18.88 26.93 -6.15
C PHE A 129 17.93 25.82 -5.68
N ALA A 130 17.75 25.69 -4.36
CA ALA A 130 16.87 24.68 -3.78
C ALA A 130 15.42 24.86 -4.23
N LYS A 131 14.93 26.10 -4.31
CA LYS A 131 13.58 26.40 -4.82
C LYS A 131 13.40 25.95 -6.27
N ASN A 132 14.33 26.31 -7.15
CA ASN A 132 14.25 25.96 -8.57
C ASN A 132 14.29 24.45 -8.79
N LYS A 133 15.20 23.75 -8.09
CA LYS A 133 15.30 22.29 -8.17
C LYS A 133 14.04 21.60 -7.66
N THR A 134 13.58 21.97 -6.46
CA THR A 134 12.41 21.32 -5.85
C THR A 134 11.10 21.57 -6.60
N THR A 135 10.98 22.67 -7.36
CA THR A 135 9.81 22.93 -8.22
C THR A 135 9.61 21.83 -9.28
N GLY A 136 10.69 21.45 -9.97
CA GLY A 136 10.65 20.35 -10.95
C GLY A 136 10.40 18.99 -10.29
N ASP A 137 10.99 18.79 -9.12
CA ASP A 137 10.80 17.56 -8.34
C ASP A 137 9.34 17.42 -7.85
N PHE A 138 8.69 18.51 -7.43
CA PHE A 138 7.28 18.47 -7.03
C PHE A 138 6.33 18.16 -8.18
N GLN A 139 6.59 18.67 -9.39
CA GLN A 139 5.79 18.29 -10.56
C GLN A 139 5.91 16.79 -10.85
N THR A 140 7.11 16.23 -10.71
CA THR A 140 7.35 14.79 -10.85
C THR A 140 6.65 14.00 -9.76
N LEU A 141 6.73 14.46 -8.52
CA LEU A 141 6.10 13.84 -7.35
C LEU A 141 4.56 13.86 -7.44
N ASP A 142 3.96 14.95 -7.93
CA ASP A 142 2.51 15.04 -8.18
C ASP A 142 2.06 14.08 -9.29
N ARG A 143 2.87 13.91 -10.35
CA ARG A 143 2.61 12.90 -11.40
C ARG A 143 2.69 11.49 -10.84
N LEU A 144 3.71 11.18 -10.03
CA LEU A 144 3.86 9.87 -9.39
C LEU A 144 2.71 9.58 -8.43
N MET A 145 2.28 10.56 -7.62
CA MET A 145 1.12 10.43 -6.74
C MET A 145 -0.19 10.21 -7.51
N SER A 146 -0.36 10.89 -8.64
CA SER A 146 -1.55 10.71 -9.48
C SER A 146 -1.60 9.29 -10.05
N LYS A 147 -0.46 8.78 -10.54
CA LYS A 147 -0.35 7.37 -10.99
C LYS A 147 -0.59 6.38 -9.85
N LEU A 148 -0.06 6.66 -8.66
CA LEU A 148 -0.24 5.80 -7.48
C LEU A 148 -1.72 5.71 -7.09
N LYS A 149 -2.44 6.83 -7.09
CA LYS A 149 -3.89 6.86 -6.84
C LYS A 149 -4.70 6.13 -7.91
N ALA A 150 -4.31 6.27 -9.18
CA ALA A 150 -4.97 5.53 -10.27
C ALA A 150 -4.79 4.01 -10.07
N LYS A 151 -3.58 3.55 -9.77
CA LYS A 151 -3.29 2.14 -9.51
C LYS A 151 -3.97 1.61 -8.24
N GLN A 152 -4.11 2.44 -7.20
CA GLN A 152 -4.93 2.10 -6.04
C GLN A 152 -6.40 1.89 -6.42
N GLY A 153 -6.94 2.75 -7.29
CA GLY A 153 -8.30 2.61 -7.82
C GLY A 153 -8.47 1.30 -8.58
N GLU A 154 -7.58 1.01 -9.54
CA GLU A 154 -7.56 -0.26 -10.28
C GLU A 154 -7.49 -1.47 -9.32
N ASN A 155 -6.64 -1.41 -8.29
CA ASN A 155 -6.53 -2.48 -7.29
C ASN A 155 -7.84 -2.71 -6.52
N SER A 156 -8.51 -1.64 -6.08
CA SER A 156 -9.78 -1.74 -5.34
C SER A 156 -10.91 -2.30 -6.21
N GLU A 157 -10.96 -1.93 -7.49
CA GLU A 157 -11.92 -2.49 -8.45
C GLU A 157 -11.72 -3.99 -8.65
N ILE A 158 -10.47 -4.43 -8.88
CA ILE A 158 -10.16 -5.86 -9.02
C ILE A 158 -10.47 -6.61 -7.72
N ILE A 159 -10.09 -6.08 -6.55
CA ILE A 159 -10.40 -6.71 -5.26
C ILE A 159 -11.91 -6.90 -5.09
N LYS A 160 -12.71 -5.89 -5.45
CA LYS A 160 -14.17 -5.96 -5.39
C LYS A 160 -14.72 -7.04 -6.33
N GLU A 161 -14.23 -7.11 -7.57
CA GLU A 161 -14.64 -8.13 -8.53
C GLU A 161 -14.28 -9.54 -8.04
N THR A 162 -13.03 -9.73 -7.59
CA THR A 162 -12.53 -11.00 -7.05
C THR A 162 -13.36 -11.46 -5.85
N LYS A 163 -13.66 -10.58 -4.89
CA LYS A 163 -14.52 -10.89 -3.74
C LYS A 163 -15.93 -11.30 -4.17
N GLY A 164 -16.48 -10.63 -5.20
CA GLY A 164 -17.77 -10.97 -5.79
C GLY A 164 -17.77 -12.39 -6.37
N LYS A 165 -16.78 -12.71 -7.21
CA LYS A 165 -16.63 -14.04 -7.82
C LYS A 165 -16.41 -15.13 -6.77
N ILE A 166 -15.59 -14.89 -5.76
CA ILE A 166 -15.39 -15.85 -4.66
C ILE A 166 -16.70 -16.08 -3.90
N SER A 167 -17.49 -15.03 -3.63
CA SER A 167 -18.78 -15.16 -2.94
C SER A 167 -19.77 -16.02 -3.72
N THR A 168 -19.86 -15.81 -5.04
CA THR A 168 -20.67 -16.64 -5.94
C THR A 168 -20.18 -18.08 -5.96
N LEU A 169 -18.87 -18.29 -6.05
CA LEU A 169 -18.24 -19.62 -6.03
C LEU A 169 -18.54 -20.38 -4.74
N LEU A 170 -18.41 -19.73 -3.58
CA LEU A 170 -18.72 -20.29 -2.27
C LEU A 170 -20.19 -20.68 -2.13
N SER A 171 -21.11 -19.87 -2.68
CA SER A 171 -22.55 -20.17 -2.70
C SER A 171 -22.87 -21.41 -3.54
N ASN A 172 -22.23 -21.54 -4.71
CA ASN A 172 -22.44 -22.66 -5.62
C ASN A 172 -21.87 -23.98 -5.06
N ILE A 173 -20.70 -23.93 -4.39
CA ILE A 173 -20.11 -25.11 -3.73
C ILE A 173 -21.02 -25.65 -2.61
N ASN A 174 -21.72 -24.78 -1.89
CA ASN A 174 -22.62 -25.17 -0.79
C ASN A 174 -23.92 -25.84 -1.26
N THR A 175 -24.34 -25.63 -2.51
CA THR A 175 -25.71 -25.93 -2.96
C THR A 175 -25.79 -27.09 -3.94
N ASN A 176 -24.70 -27.45 -4.64
CA ASN A 176 -24.78 -28.47 -5.69
C ASN A 176 -23.46 -29.25 -5.84
N THR A 177 -23.49 -30.57 -5.58
CA THR A 177 -22.32 -31.46 -5.70
C THR A 177 -22.27 -32.18 -7.06
N SER A 178 -23.11 -31.81 -8.03
CA SER A 178 -23.06 -32.41 -9.37
C SER A 178 -21.72 -32.15 -10.07
N LYS A 179 -21.34 -33.02 -11.00
CA LYS A 179 -20.09 -32.89 -11.77
C LYS A 179 -20.06 -31.60 -12.59
N GLU A 180 -21.23 -31.15 -13.06
CA GLU A 180 -21.40 -29.89 -13.79
C GLU A 180 -21.21 -28.68 -12.88
N ALA A 181 -21.77 -28.69 -11.66
CA ALA A 181 -21.56 -27.64 -10.67
C ALA A 181 -20.08 -27.49 -10.30
N ILE A 182 -19.36 -28.61 -10.14
CA ILE A 182 -17.92 -28.59 -9.86
C ILE A 182 -17.11 -28.09 -11.07
N GLN A 183 -17.51 -28.42 -12.30
CA GLN A 183 -16.85 -27.86 -13.49
C GLN A 183 -17.06 -26.35 -13.59
N ASN A 184 -18.26 -25.85 -13.30
CA ASN A 184 -18.53 -24.42 -13.25
C ASN A 184 -17.72 -23.73 -12.14
N ALA A 185 -17.55 -24.40 -11.00
CA ALA A 185 -16.69 -23.92 -9.91
C ALA A 185 -15.21 -23.82 -10.33
N ILE A 186 -14.70 -24.79 -11.09
CA ILE A 186 -13.33 -24.75 -11.65
C ILE A 186 -13.18 -23.59 -12.65
N ASN A 187 -14.16 -23.37 -13.53
CA ASN A 187 -14.11 -22.27 -14.49
C ASN A 187 -14.10 -20.91 -13.77
N ALA A 188 -14.94 -20.74 -12.74
CA ALA A 188 -14.98 -19.53 -11.94
C ALA A 188 -13.69 -19.32 -11.12
N GLU A 189 -13.07 -20.38 -10.60
CA GLU A 189 -11.77 -20.32 -9.92
C GLU A 189 -10.66 -19.86 -10.87
N LYS A 190 -10.68 -20.31 -12.12
CA LYS A 190 -9.74 -19.82 -13.14
C LYS A 190 -9.91 -18.32 -13.43
N GLU A 191 -11.14 -17.83 -13.49
CA GLU A 191 -11.40 -16.39 -13.63
C GLU A 191 -10.91 -15.59 -12.42
N ILE A 192 -11.01 -16.15 -11.21
CA ILE A 192 -10.47 -15.56 -9.98
C ILE A 192 -8.94 -15.52 -10.03
N GLU A 193 -8.29 -16.58 -10.53
CA GLU A 193 -6.84 -16.61 -10.73
C GLU A 193 -6.39 -15.56 -11.76
N ASP A 194 -7.10 -15.40 -12.88
CA ASP A 194 -6.78 -14.38 -13.88
C ASP A 194 -6.87 -12.95 -13.30
N LEU A 195 -7.88 -12.67 -12.47
CA LEU A 195 -8.00 -11.40 -11.73
C LEU A 195 -6.86 -11.23 -10.73
N HIS A 196 -6.46 -12.31 -10.06
CA HIS A 196 -5.35 -12.30 -9.10
C HIS A 196 -4.00 -12.00 -9.79
N GLN A 197 -3.77 -12.54 -10.99
CA GLN A 197 -2.57 -12.22 -11.78
C GLN A 197 -2.54 -10.75 -12.22
N GLN A 198 -3.69 -10.16 -12.59
CA GLN A 198 -3.77 -8.73 -12.86
C GLN A 198 -3.46 -7.90 -11.61
N ARG A 199 -3.97 -8.32 -10.45
CA ARG A 199 -3.70 -7.70 -9.15
C ARG A 199 -2.22 -7.75 -8.77
N LEU A 200 -1.55 -8.88 -9.02
CA LEU A 200 -0.10 -9.04 -8.84
C LEU A 200 0.68 -7.96 -9.61
N GLN A 201 0.31 -7.71 -10.86
CA GLN A 201 0.94 -6.68 -11.68
C GLN A 201 0.69 -5.27 -11.10
N ILE A 202 -0.55 -4.97 -10.72
CA ILE A 202 -0.90 -3.67 -10.11
C ILE A 202 -0.11 -3.44 -8.82
N ASN A 203 0.00 -4.45 -7.95
CA ASN A 203 0.76 -4.33 -6.71
C ASN A 203 2.27 -4.11 -6.96
N ASN A 204 2.83 -4.71 -8.00
CA ASN A 204 4.20 -4.43 -8.43
C ASN A 204 4.38 -2.99 -8.96
N ASP A 205 3.40 -2.48 -9.70
CA ASP A 205 3.38 -1.09 -10.17
C ASP A 205 3.30 -0.11 -8.97
N ILE A 206 2.39 -0.36 -8.03
CA ILE A 206 2.24 0.43 -6.78
C ILE A 206 3.57 0.44 -6.01
N LYS A 207 4.21 -0.71 -5.85
CA LYS A 207 5.52 -0.83 -5.20
C LYS A 207 6.60 0.00 -5.90
N THR A 208 6.64 -0.05 -7.22
CA THR A 208 7.60 0.72 -8.02
C THR A 208 7.38 2.22 -7.83
N LEU A 209 6.11 2.67 -7.89
CA LEU A 209 5.73 4.07 -7.69
C LEU A 209 6.07 4.55 -6.28
N VAL A 210 5.77 3.76 -5.25
CA VAL A 210 6.14 4.07 -3.86
C VAL A 210 7.66 4.20 -3.69
N THR A 211 8.43 3.35 -4.37
CA THR A 211 9.90 3.42 -4.35
C THR A 211 10.41 4.70 -4.99
N GLN A 212 9.85 5.08 -6.15
CA GLN A 212 10.19 6.32 -6.85
C GLN A 212 9.84 7.56 -6.00
N ILE A 213 8.64 7.59 -5.41
CA ILE A 213 8.22 8.66 -4.49
C ILE A 213 9.17 8.77 -3.30
N THR A 214 9.56 7.63 -2.72
CA THR A 214 10.48 7.60 -1.57
C THR A 214 11.88 8.09 -1.94
N SER A 215 12.38 7.76 -3.15
CA SER A 215 13.67 8.27 -3.64
C SER A 215 13.63 9.77 -3.82
N LEU A 216 12.61 10.27 -4.53
CA LEU A 216 12.46 11.69 -4.81
C LEU A 216 12.21 12.50 -3.53
N GLN A 217 11.47 11.94 -2.56
CA GLN A 217 11.35 12.51 -1.22
C GLN A 217 12.71 12.74 -0.57
N LYS A 218 13.62 11.75 -0.61
CA LYS A 218 14.95 11.87 -0.01
C LYS A 218 15.76 12.95 -0.70
N GLU A 219 15.70 13.02 -2.02
CA GLU A 219 16.40 14.04 -2.81
C GLU A 219 15.90 15.46 -2.52
N ILE A 220 14.57 15.64 -2.45
CA ILE A 220 13.95 16.92 -2.08
C ILE A 220 14.37 17.31 -0.66
N THR A 221 14.27 16.38 0.30
CA THR A 221 14.63 16.61 1.71
C THR A 221 16.08 17.06 1.83
N SER A 222 17.00 16.34 1.21
CA SER A 222 18.43 16.70 1.22
C SER A 222 18.69 18.05 0.56
N THR A 223 17.97 18.37 -0.52
CA THR A 223 18.10 19.66 -1.20
C THR A 223 17.63 20.81 -0.29
N ILE A 224 16.53 20.63 0.44
CA ILE A 224 16.01 21.62 1.40
C ILE A 224 16.98 21.79 2.57
N ASP A 225 17.43 20.68 3.17
CA ASP A 225 18.27 20.73 4.37
C ASP A 225 19.64 21.38 4.10
N ASN A 226 20.21 21.17 2.90
CA ASN A 226 21.45 21.83 2.48
C ASN A 226 21.31 23.33 2.21
N ALA A 227 20.08 23.83 2.03
CA ALA A 227 19.81 25.24 1.75
C ALA A 227 19.41 26.05 2.99
N LYS A 228 19.17 25.39 4.14
CA LYS A 228 18.89 26.08 5.39
C LYS A 228 20.18 26.74 5.92
N PRO A 229 20.13 28.02 6.32
CA PRO A 229 21.28 28.66 6.96
C PRO A 229 21.57 27.97 8.30
N THR A 230 22.86 27.69 8.55
CA THR A 230 23.40 27.19 9.83
C THR A 230 23.30 28.22 10.94
#